data_AF-A0A0P0YXT2-F1
#
_entry.id   AF-A0A0P0YXT2-F1
#
_cell.length_a   1.000
_cell.length_b   1.000
_cell.length_c   1.000
_cell.angle_alpha   90.00
_cell.angle_beta   90.00
_cell.angle_gamma   90.00
#
_symmetry.space_group_name_H-M   'P 1'
#
loop_
_entity.id
_entity.type
_entity.pdbx_description
1 polymer ?
#
loop_
_entity_poly.entity_id
_entity_poly.type
_entity_poly.pdbx_seq_one_letter_code
_entity_poly.pdbx_strand_id
1 'polypeptide(L)'
;MCLALGVFANALVITVFGNSIGKALFGLRAYPIDPQRKQGFAWNLNREFRVLFFGQAFGMLVIGIITMVMNYKEVTANRPARYDRGFARMDMNPIHEGRRKAAMLFTLALYVGVMWLAFVLTEV
;
A
#
# COMPACT_ATOMS: atom_id res chain seq x y z
N MET A 1 16.09 -5.74 7.50
CA MET A 1 15.25 -6.37 8.54
C MET A 1 13.89 -5.68 8.69
N CYS A 2 13.82 -4.35 8.78
CA CYS A 2 12.55 -3.60 8.94
C CYS A 2 11.55 -3.76 7.78
N LEU A 3 12.02 -3.83 6.52
CA LEU A 3 11.14 -3.97 5.34
C LEU A 3 10.38 -5.30 5.32
N ALA A 4 11.03 -6.40 5.72
CA ALA A 4 10.40 -7.70 5.78
C ALA A 4 9.32 -7.74 6.87
N LEU A 5 9.62 -7.23 8.07
CA LEU A 5 8.64 -7.11 9.16
C LEU A 5 7.43 -6.27 8.76
N GLY A 6 7.63 -5.18 8.01
CA GLY A 6 6.54 -4.36 7.47
C GLY A 6 5.63 -5.12 6.51
N VAL A 7 6.19 -5.95 5.62
CA VAL A 7 5.43 -6.80 4.70
C VAL A 7 4.57 -7.81 5.47
N PHE A 8 5.13 -8.48 6.48
CA PHE A 8 4.38 -9.44 7.29
C PHE A 8 3.28 -8.78 8.12
N ALA A 9 3.58 -7.65 8.76
CA ALA A 9 2.60 -6.90 9.55
C ALA A 9 1.44 -6.39 8.67
N ASN A 10 1.74 -5.84 7.49
CA ASN A 10 0.71 -5.36 6.57
C ASN A 10 -0.11 -6.53 6.00
N ALA A 11 0.51 -7.65 5.65
CA ALA A 11 -0.21 -8.85 5.22
C ALA A 11 -1.16 -9.39 6.30
N LEU A 12 -0.75 -9.33 7.57
CA LEU A 12 -1.58 -9.71 8.71
C LEU A 12 -2.77 -8.75 8.87
N VAL A 13 -2.53 -7.43 8.83
CA VAL A 13 -3.59 -6.41 8.85
C VAL A 13 -4.59 -6.63 7.72
N ILE A 14 -4.13 -6.84 6.48
CA ILE A 14 -5.00 -7.09 5.33
C ILE A 14 -5.80 -8.38 5.52
N THR A 15 -5.22 -9.40 6.13
CA THR A 15 -5.91 -10.68 6.38
C THR A 15 -7.04 -10.53 7.41
N VAL A 16 -6.83 -9.71 8.44
CA VAL A 16 -7.83 -9.48 9.50
C VAL A 16 -8.91 -8.50 9.05
N PHE A 17 -8.51 -7.38 8.45
CA PHE A 17 -9.42 -6.28 8.10
C PHE A 17 -9.91 -6.32 6.64
N GLY A 18 -9.40 -7.25 5.83
CA GLY A 18 -9.74 -7.41 4.41
C GLY A 18 -9.15 -6.34 3.48
N ASN A 19 -8.39 -5.38 4.01
CA ASN A 19 -7.71 -4.34 3.24
C ASN A 19 -6.56 -3.72 4.04
N SER A 20 -5.62 -3.07 3.34
CA SER A 20 -4.58 -2.30 4.01
C SER A 20 -5.15 -0.96 4.47
N ILE A 21 -4.71 -0.47 5.63
CA ILE A 21 -5.16 0.83 6.19
C ILE A 21 -4.98 1.97 5.16
N GLY A 22 -3.82 2.04 4.51
CA GLY A 22 -3.55 3.07 3.50
C GLY A 22 -4.55 3.04 2.34
N LYS A 23 -4.80 1.87 1.74
CA LYS A 23 -5.79 1.74 0.64
C LYS A 23 -7.20 2.08 1.12
N ALA A 24 -7.58 1.66 2.34
CA ALA A 24 -8.89 1.97 2.92
C ALA A 24 -9.12 3.48 3.16
N LEU A 25 -8.08 4.22 3.55
CA LEU A 25 -8.15 5.68 3.69
C LEU A 25 -8.53 6.36 2.36
N PHE A 26 -8.02 5.85 1.25
CA PHE A 26 -8.25 6.37 -0.09
C PHE A 26 -9.43 5.72 -0.84
N GLY A 27 -10.24 4.90 -0.18
CA GLY A 27 -11.39 4.22 -0.80
C GLY A 27 -11.00 3.14 -1.81
N LEU A 28 -9.74 2.71 -1.80
CA LEU A 28 -9.22 1.68 -2.69
C LEU A 28 -9.40 0.31 -2.04
N ARG A 29 -9.90 -0.67 -2.79
CA ARG A 29 -9.96 -2.05 -2.33
C ARG A 29 -9.47 -2.98 -3.42
N ALA A 30 -8.70 -3.99 -3.02
CA ALA A 30 -8.16 -4.98 -3.95
C ALA A 30 -8.77 -6.35 -3.67
N TYR A 31 -9.13 -7.05 -4.73
CA TYR A 31 -9.74 -8.37 -4.70
C TYR A 31 -8.98 -9.34 -5.60
N PRO A 32 -8.95 -10.64 -5.29
CA PRO A 32 -8.39 -11.62 -6.21
C PRO A 32 -9.15 -11.58 -7.55
N ILE A 33 -8.41 -11.75 -8.65
CA ILE A 33 -9.04 -11.86 -9.97
C ILE A 33 -9.93 -13.09 -10.04
N ASP A 34 -9.49 -14.21 -9.49
CA ASP A 34 -10.30 -15.41 -9.39
C ASP A 34 -11.24 -15.31 -8.18
N PRO A 35 -12.57 -15.25 -8.39
CA PRO A 35 -13.55 -15.16 -7.29
C PRO A 35 -13.60 -16.41 -6.41
N GLN A 36 -13.07 -17.56 -6.87
CA GLN A 36 -12.97 -18.78 -6.06
C GLN A 36 -11.74 -18.78 -5.13
N ARG A 37 -10.77 -17.90 -5.38
CA ARG A 37 -9.57 -17.77 -4.55
C ARG A 37 -9.88 -16.97 -3.29
N LYS A 38 -9.70 -17.59 -2.13
CA LYS A 38 -9.84 -16.89 -0.84
C LYS A 38 -8.71 -15.86 -0.65
N GLN A 39 -9.03 -14.69 -0.09
CA GLN A 39 -8.07 -13.70 0.40
C GLN A 39 -7.35 -14.18 1.68
N GLY A 40 -6.72 -15.35 1.61
CA GLY A 40 -5.96 -15.90 2.74
C GLY A 40 -4.63 -15.17 2.95
N PHE A 41 -4.03 -15.42 4.11
CA PHE A 41 -2.73 -14.85 4.50
C PHE A 41 -1.64 -15.04 3.43
N ALA A 42 -1.52 -16.24 2.86
CA ALA A 42 -0.52 -16.53 1.82
C ALA A 42 -0.72 -15.70 0.54
N TRP A 43 -1.97 -15.43 0.16
CA TRP A 43 -2.29 -14.58 -0.99
C TRP A 43 -1.92 -13.12 -0.71
N ASN A 44 -2.26 -12.61 0.48
CA ASN A 44 -1.91 -11.26 0.92
C ASN A 44 -0.39 -11.09 1.04
N LEU A 45 0.31 -12.09 1.56
CA LEU A 45 1.77 -12.06 1.67
C LEU A 45 2.44 -12.02 0.30
N ASN A 46 2.03 -12.88 -0.65
CA ASN A 46 2.54 -12.87 -2.02
C ASN A 46 2.28 -11.52 -2.72
N ARG A 47 1.09 -10.94 -2.47
CA ARG A 47 0.77 -9.60 -2.96
C ARG A 47 1.71 -8.55 -2.40
N GLU A 48 1.96 -8.54 -1.10
CA GLU A 48 2.84 -7.57 -0.45
C GLU A 48 4.30 -7.73 -0.92
N PHE A 49 4.76 -8.95 -1.22
CA PHE A 49 6.05 -9.16 -1.89
C PHE A 49 6.11 -8.52 -3.28
N ARG A 50 5.03 -8.61 -4.07
CA ARG A 50 4.94 -7.91 -5.36
C ARG A 50 4.95 -6.40 -5.18
N VAL A 51 4.30 -5.87 -4.15
CA VAL A 51 4.35 -4.44 -3.79
C VAL A 51 5.78 -4.03 -3.43
N LEU A 52 6.50 -4.84 -2.65
CA LEU A 52 7.90 -4.57 -2.31
C LEU A 52 8.80 -4.55 -3.56
N PHE A 53 8.64 -5.51 -4.46
CA PHE A 53 9.48 -5.65 -5.65
C PHE A 53 9.15 -4.62 -6.73
N PHE A 54 7.88 -4.57 -7.16
CA PHE A 54 7.43 -3.78 -8.31
C PHE A 54 6.82 -2.43 -7.92
N GLY A 55 6.47 -2.24 -6.65
CA GLY A 55 5.94 -0.99 -6.12
C GLY A 55 7.01 -0.11 -5.48
N GLN A 56 7.90 -0.73 -4.68
CA GLN A 56 8.92 -0.03 -3.87
C GLN A 56 10.36 -0.24 -4.36
N ALA A 57 10.59 -1.07 -5.39
CA ALA A 57 11.93 -1.40 -5.89
C ALA A 57 12.90 -1.82 -4.76
N PHE A 58 12.44 -2.70 -3.86
CA PHE A 58 13.18 -3.12 -2.65
C PHE A 58 13.57 -1.99 -1.68
N GLY A 59 12.89 -0.85 -1.74
CA GLY A 59 13.21 0.31 -0.90
C GLY A 59 14.36 1.16 -1.46
N MET A 60 14.77 0.95 -2.72
CA MET A 60 15.65 1.89 -3.40
C MET A 60 14.91 3.22 -3.61
N LEU A 61 15.36 4.29 -2.95
CA LEU A 61 14.64 5.57 -2.93
C LEU A 61 14.31 6.12 -4.32
N VAL A 62 15.30 6.20 -5.22
CA VAL A 62 15.11 6.79 -6.56
C VAL A 62 14.19 5.94 -7.43
N ILE A 63 14.47 4.63 -7.51
CA ILE A 63 13.68 3.71 -8.35
C ILE A 63 12.27 3.54 -7.78
N GLY A 64 12.15 3.50 -6.45
CA GLY A 64 10.89 3.43 -5.71
C GLY A 64 9.97 4.61 -6.00
N ILE A 65 10.51 5.84 -6.10
CA ILE A 65 9.72 7.01 -6.50
C ILE A 65 9.18 6.85 -7.92
N ILE A 66 10.01 6.38 -8.87
CA ILE A 66 9.59 6.17 -10.26
C ILE A 66 8.45 5.14 -10.31
N THR A 67 8.61 3.99 -9.63
CA THR A 67 7.58 2.94 -9.59
C THR A 67 6.30 3.44 -8.91
N MET A 68 6.41 4.25 -7.86
CA MET A 68 5.25 4.88 -7.22
C MET A 68 4.52 5.83 -8.15
N VAL A 69 5.22 6.73 -8.85
CA VAL A 69 4.60 7.69 -9.79
C VAL A 69 3.90 6.95 -10.93
N MET A 70 4.53 5.91 -11.46
CA MET A 70 3.91 5.08 -12.50
C MET A 70 2.64 4.39 -11.98
N ASN A 71 2.69 3.80 -10.78
CA ASN A 71 1.52 3.14 -10.20
C ASN A 71 0.41 4.14 -9.83
N TYR A 72 0.77 5.34 -9.37
CA TYR A 72 -0.18 6.42 -9.09
C TYR A 72 -0.98 6.80 -10.33
N LYS A 73 -0.30 7.00 -11.47
CA LYS A 73 -0.95 7.32 -12.76
C LYS A 73 -1.91 6.23 -13.23
N GLU A 74 -1.58 4.96 -13.01
CA GLU A 74 -2.47 3.85 -13.36
C GLU A 74 -3.71 3.83 -12.46
N VAL A 75 -3.51 3.98 -11.15
CA VAL A 75 -4.59 3.99 -10.16
C VAL A 75 -5.55 5.16 -10.38
N THR A 76 -5.04 6.37 -10.65
CA THR A 76 -5.89 7.53 -10.94
C THR A 76 -6.63 7.41 -12.27
N ALA A 77 -6.16 6.55 -13.17
CA ALA A 77 -6.86 6.18 -14.41
C ALA A 77 -7.84 5.01 -14.23
N ASN A 78 -8.20 4.63 -12.99
CA ASN A 78 -9.03 3.46 -12.65
C ASN A 78 -8.45 2.13 -13.18
N ARG A 79 -7.13 2.03 -13.28
CA ARG A 79 -6.44 0.78 -13.66
C ARG A 79 -5.77 0.18 -12.43
N PRO A 80 -5.65 -1.16 -12.35
CA PRO A 80 -4.88 -1.78 -11.29
C PRO A 80 -3.41 -1.32 -11.37
N ALA A 81 -2.79 -1.16 -10.20
CA ALA A 81 -1.35 -0.95 -10.11
C ALA A 81 -0.59 -2.05 -10.86
N ARG A 82 0.61 -1.76 -11.35
CA ARG A 82 1.38 -2.70 -12.19
C ARG A 82 1.61 -4.04 -11.51
N TYR A 83 1.84 -4.03 -10.21
CA TYR A 83 2.02 -5.24 -9.39
C TYR A 83 0.74 -6.05 -9.16
N ASP A 84 -0.43 -5.44 -9.34
CA ASP A 84 -1.74 -6.07 -9.21
C ASP A 84 -2.24 -6.63 -10.57
N ARG A 85 -1.67 -6.22 -11.71
CA ARG A 85 -2.06 -6.74 -13.04
C ARG A 85 -1.93 -8.26 -13.10
N GLY A 86 -2.99 -8.93 -13.55
CA GLY A 86 -3.04 -10.40 -13.64
C GLY A 86 -3.05 -11.12 -12.28
N PHE A 87 -3.16 -10.40 -11.16
CA PHE A 87 -3.21 -10.99 -9.83
C PHE A 87 -4.40 -10.51 -8.99
N ALA A 88 -4.65 -9.19 -8.95
CA ALA A 88 -5.73 -8.58 -8.21
C ALA A 88 -6.52 -7.59 -9.08
N ARG A 89 -7.85 -7.59 -8.90
CA ARG A 89 -8.73 -6.51 -9.35
C ARG A 89 -8.71 -5.38 -8.32
N MET A 90 -8.99 -4.18 -8.80
CA MET A 90 -9.01 -2.98 -7.98
C MET A 90 -10.36 -2.30 -8.13
N ASP A 91 -11.06 -2.14 -7.01
CA ASP A 91 -12.26 -1.35 -6.92
C ASP A 91 -11.92 -0.02 -6.27
N MET A 92 -12.44 1.05 -6.87
CA MET A 92 -12.26 2.41 -6.41
C MET A 92 -13.61 2.95 -5.96
N ASN A 93 -13.83 2.93 -4.65
CA ASN A 93 -15.05 3.52 -4.09
C ASN A 93 -14.88 5.05 -4.07
N PRO A 94 -15.81 5.82 -4.64
CA PRO A 94 -15.74 7.27 -4.61
C PRO A 94 -15.71 7.74 -3.15
N ILE A 95 -14.72 8.55 -2.81
CA ILE A 95 -14.58 9.19 -1.51
C ILE A 95 -14.80 10.69 -1.64
N HIS A 96 -15.45 11.30 -0.65
CA HIS A 96 -15.61 12.75 -0.58
C HIS A 96 -14.25 13.45 -0.57
N GLU A 97 -14.17 14.60 -1.25
CA GLU A 97 -12.93 15.37 -1.38
C GLU A 97 -12.33 15.76 -0.01
N GLY A 98 -13.18 16.09 0.96
CA GLY A 98 -12.77 16.36 2.35
C GLY A 98 -12.09 15.16 3.02
N ARG A 99 -12.64 13.94 2.84
CA ARG A 99 -12.01 12.71 3.35
C ARG A 99 -10.67 12.46 2.67
N ARG A 100 -10.54 12.73 1.37
CA ARG A 100 -9.28 12.60 0.64
C ARG A 100 -8.21 13.54 1.18
N LYS A 101 -8.55 14.83 1.39
CA LYS A 101 -7.63 15.83 1.97
C LYS A 101 -7.24 15.46 3.39
N ALA A 102 -8.19 15.05 4.22
CA ALA A 102 -7.92 14.59 5.59
C ALA A 102 -6.99 13.36 5.60
N ALA A 103 -7.21 12.38 4.74
CA ALA A 103 -6.35 11.20 4.60
C ALA A 103 -4.92 11.57 4.17
N MET A 104 -4.76 12.52 3.25
CA MET A 104 -3.45 13.05 2.83
C MET A 104 -2.73 13.73 3.99
N LEU A 105 -3.42 14.64 4.71
CA LEU A 105 -2.86 15.35 5.87
C LEU A 105 -2.48 14.39 7.00
N PHE A 106 -3.35 13.42 7.31
CA PHE A 106 -3.08 12.40 8.32
C PHE A 106 -1.84 11.56 7.94
N THR A 107 -1.73 11.16 6.67
CA THR A 107 -0.58 10.39 6.17
C THR A 107 0.71 11.19 6.24
N LEU A 108 0.66 12.49 5.88
CA LEU A 108 1.80 13.40 5.98
C LEU A 108 2.24 13.58 7.44
N ALA A 109 1.29 13.84 8.35
CA ALA A 109 1.57 14.00 9.77
C ALA A 109 2.18 12.73 10.38
N LEU A 110 1.65 11.55 10.03
CA LEU A 110 2.20 10.27 10.46
C LEU A 110 3.64 10.09 9.97
N TYR A 111 3.91 10.38 8.70
CA TYR A 111 5.25 10.27 8.13
C TYR A 111 6.26 11.19 8.84
N VAL A 112 5.91 12.46 9.01
CA VAL A 112 6.75 13.44 9.72
C VAL A 112 6.99 13.01 11.17
N GLY A 113 5.94 12.56 11.87
CA GLY A 113 6.06 12.09 13.25
C GLY A 113 6.97 10.87 13.40
N VAL A 114 6.90 9.91 12.48
CA VAL A 114 7.80 8.74 12.46
C VAL A 114 9.24 9.16 12.17
N MET A 115 9.46 10.06 11.20
CA MET A 115 10.79 10.57 10.88
C MET A 115 11.41 11.34 12.05
N TRP A 116 10.61 12.16 12.74
CA TRP A 116 11.04 12.90 13.91
C TRP A 116 11.39 11.96 15.08
N LEU A 117 10.55 10.97 15.35
CA LEU A 117 10.84 9.96 16.37
C LEU A 117 12.11 9.17 16.05
N ALA A 118 12.30 8.77 14.79
CA ALA A 118 13.50 8.08 14.35
C ALA A 118 14.75 8.94 14.55
N PHE A 119 14.69 10.23 14.20
CA PHE A 119 15.78 11.18 14.42
C PHE A 119 16.12 11.30 15.92
N VAL A 120 15.12 11.46 16.78
CA VAL A 120 15.32 11.55 18.24
C VAL A 120 15.96 10.27 18.80
N LEU A 121 15.55 9.08 18.32
CA LEU A 121 16.09 7.80 18.80
C LEU A 121 17.50 7.49 18.29
N THR A 122 17.96 8.12 17.21
CA THR A 122 19.34 7.97 16.70
C THR A 122 20.34 8.94 17.32
N GLU A 123 19.86 10.04 17.91
CA GLU A 123 20.66 11.08 18.56
C GLU A 123 20.79 10.87 20.08
N VAL A 124 20.21 9.79 20.62
CA VAL A 124 20.29 9.35 22.03
C VAL A 124 21.10 8.05 22.11
#